data_AF-A0A1F6Q296-F1
#
_entry.id   AF-A0A1F6Q296-F1
#
_cell.length_a   1.000
_cell.length_b   1.000
_cell.length_c   1.000
_cell.angle_alpha   90.00
_cell.angle_beta   90.00
_cell.angle_gamma   90.00
#
_symmetry.space_group_name_H-M   'P 1'
#
loop_
_entity.id
_entity.type
_entity.pdbx_description
1 polymer ?
#
loop_
_entity_poly.entity_id
_entity_poly.type
_entity_poly.pdbx_seq_one_letter_code
_entity_poly.pdbx_strand_id
1 'polypeptide(L)'
;MHKEEKVNFDPGFYKFSLKFPDEIPHILEELAKLKQPHQKKFEFQKLEAQVVPMIKTCAALYLGCILWGCYLYYKYKDNTKEIQDNPAKEADINPVFKEEIDFILANLEKLDKASVYYLNRPFRIDKRMIDYFKDYREFVELNNSFRELDTTADIKIPASFAYFKDYTPEKLDELKQKIDEIIETGRVEKILELGP
;
A
#
# COMPACT_ATOMS: atom_id res chain seq x y z
N MET A 1 -29.65 -1.82 -25.56
CA MET A 1 -28.61 -2.40 -24.69
C MET A 1 -27.73 -1.26 -24.21
N HIS A 2 -27.96 -0.76 -22.99
CA HIS A 2 -26.90 0.00 -22.32
C HIS A 2 -25.79 -1.00 -22.03
N LYS A 3 -24.61 -0.83 -22.63
CA LYS A 3 -23.41 -1.52 -22.12
C LYS A 3 -23.25 -1.03 -20.69
N GLU A 4 -23.45 -1.89 -19.71
CA GLU A 4 -23.08 -1.59 -18.34
C GLU A 4 -21.57 -1.29 -18.35
N GLU A 5 -21.22 -0.05 -18.03
CA GLU A 5 -19.82 0.37 -17.89
C GLU A 5 -19.16 -0.48 -16.79
N LYS A 6 -18.25 -1.36 -17.20
CA LYS A 6 -17.33 -2.06 -16.30
C LYS A 6 -16.32 -1.07 -15.73
N VAL A 7 -15.83 -1.35 -14.53
CA VAL A 7 -14.78 -0.56 -13.87
C VAL A 7 -13.51 -1.40 -13.71
N ASN A 8 -12.34 -0.76 -13.82
CA ASN A 8 -11.07 -1.47 -13.71
C ASN A 8 -10.78 -1.82 -12.24
N PHE A 9 -10.24 -3.02 -12.02
CA PHE A 9 -9.73 -3.45 -10.72
C PHE A 9 -8.63 -2.50 -10.21
N ASP A 10 -7.69 -2.15 -11.08
CA ASP A 10 -6.59 -1.23 -10.79
C ASP A 10 -6.71 0.03 -11.67
N PRO A 11 -6.59 1.25 -11.11
CA PRO A 11 -6.68 2.49 -11.88
C PRO A 11 -5.38 2.83 -12.64
N GLY A 12 -4.35 1.99 -12.53
CA GLY A 12 -3.02 2.22 -13.12
C GLY A 12 -1.89 2.31 -12.08
N PHE A 13 -2.10 1.84 -10.84
CA PHE A 13 -1.03 1.74 -9.84
C PHE A 13 -0.06 0.59 -10.14
N TYR A 14 -0.47 -0.45 -10.88
CA TYR A 14 0.36 -1.62 -11.18
C TYR A 14 1.72 -1.28 -11.84
N LYS A 15 1.82 -0.13 -12.51
CA LYS A 15 3.04 0.33 -13.19
C LYS A 15 4.13 0.82 -12.23
N PHE A 16 3.80 1.04 -10.96
CA PHE A 16 4.72 1.51 -9.94
C PHE A 16 5.32 0.34 -9.16
N SER A 17 6.59 0.47 -8.76
CA SER A 17 7.36 -0.64 -8.20
C SER A 17 7.36 -0.64 -6.66
N LEU A 18 7.15 -1.81 -6.07
CA LEU A 18 7.31 -2.10 -4.65
C LEU A 18 8.76 -2.50 -4.33
N LYS A 19 9.69 -1.54 -4.37
CA LYS A 19 11.14 -1.83 -4.22
C LYS A 19 11.55 -2.34 -2.84
N PHE A 20 10.86 -1.91 -1.77
CA PHE A 20 11.30 -2.22 -0.40
C PHE A 20 11.38 -3.73 -0.10
N PRO A 21 10.33 -4.54 -0.35
CA PRO A 21 10.40 -5.97 -0.05
C PRO A 21 11.51 -6.70 -0.82
N ASP A 22 11.80 -6.28 -2.05
CA ASP A 22 12.87 -6.88 -2.88
C ASP A 22 14.28 -6.49 -2.42
N GLU A 23 14.47 -5.23 -2.02
CA GLU A 23 15.80 -4.66 -1.72
C GLU A 23 16.26 -4.92 -0.28
N ILE A 24 15.32 -4.96 0.68
CA ILE A 24 15.68 -5.01 2.11
C ILE A 24 16.50 -6.26 2.51
N PRO A 25 16.30 -7.48 1.96
CA PRO A 25 17.15 -8.62 2.30
C PRO A 25 18.62 -8.36 1.96
N HIS A 26 18.90 -7.85 0.76
CA HIS A 26 20.26 -7.59 0.30
C HIS A 26 20.93 -6.50 1.13
N ILE A 27 20.20 -5.42 1.40
CA ILE A 27 20.69 -4.31 2.22
C ILE A 27 21.04 -4.76 3.66
N LEU A 28 20.20 -5.60 4.26
CA LEU A 28 20.47 -6.15 5.60
C LEU A 28 21.65 -7.13 5.61
N GLU A 29 21.85 -7.89 4.54
CA GLU A 29 22.99 -8.79 4.38
C GLU A 29 24.32 -8.01 4.36
N GLU A 30 24.39 -6.90 3.62
CA GLU A 30 25.56 -6.02 3.57
C GLU A 30 25.89 -5.43 4.96
N LEU A 31 24.87 -4.98 5.70
CA LEU A 31 25.07 -4.50 7.07
C LEU A 31 25.61 -5.60 8.00
N ALA A 32 25.16 -6.84 7.82
CA ALA A 32 25.58 -7.98 8.63
C ALA A 32 27.06 -8.37 8.41
N LYS A 33 27.59 -8.15 7.20
CA LYS A 33 29.01 -8.43 6.84
C LYS A 33 30.01 -7.55 7.58
N LEU A 34 29.59 -6.37 8.05
CA LEU A 34 30.45 -5.44 8.78
C LEU A 34 30.79 -6.00 10.17
N LYS A 35 32.06 -5.92 10.56
CA LYS A 35 32.50 -6.40 11.89
C LYS A 35 32.55 -5.29 12.92
N GLN A 36 32.96 -4.08 12.51
CA GLN A 36 33.25 -3.00 13.45
C GLN A 36 31.99 -2.20 13.80
N PRO A 37 31.71 -1.93 15.09
CA PRO A 37 30.53 -1.19 15.52
C PRO A 37 30.38 0.21 14.90
N HIS A 38 31.50 0.93 14.73
CA HIS A 38 31.47 2.27 14.11
C HIS A 38 31.12 2.21 12.62
N GLN A 39 31.57 1.18 11.90
CA GLN A 39 31.19 0.95 10.49
C GLN A 39 29.70 0.63 10.40
N LYS A 40 29.19 -0.27 11.26
CA LYS A 40 27.75 -0.60 11.32
C LYS A 40 26.90 0.63 11.57
N LYS A 41 27.30 1.51 12.50
CA LYS A 41 26.60 2.75 12.78
C LYS A 41 26.52 3.66 11.56
N PHE A 42 27.65 3.89 10.89
CA PHE A 42 27.72 4.75 9.71
C PHE A 42 26.94 4.19 8.53
N GLU A 43 27.08 2.89 8.24
CA GLU A 43 26.34 2.23 7.17
C GLU A 43 24.85 2.15 7.47
N PHE A 44 24.44 1.95 8.73
CA PHE A 44 23.03 1.99 9.10
C PHE A 44 22.39 3.38 8.87
N GLN A 45 23.13 4.48 9.05
CA GLN A 45 22.62 5.82 8.74
C GLN A 45 22.37 6.00 7.23
N LYS A 46 23.24 5.47 6.37
CA LYS A 46 23.04 5.49 4.92
C LYS A 46 21.87 4.60 4.51
N LEU A 47 21.80 3.41 5.10
CA LEU A 47 20.69 2.48 4.92
C LEU A 47 19.36 3.15 5.22
N GLU A 48 19.22 3.80 6.37
CA GLU A 48 17.98 4.49 6.74
C GLU A 48 17.58 5.52 5.67
N ALA A 49 18.53 6.33 5.18
CA ALA A 49 18.27 7.31 4.12
C ALA A 49 17.86 6.67 2.79
N GLN A 50 18.35 5.46 2.48
CA GLN A 50 18.01 4.71 1.27
C GLN A 50 16.64 4.04 1.35
N VAL A 51 16.32 3.40 2.49
CA VAL A 51 15.11 2.56 2.60
C VAL A 51 13.85 3.36 2.92
N VAL A 52 13.96 4.50 3.62
CA VAL A 52 12.78 5.32 3.99
C VAL A 52 11.99 5.77 2.76
N PRO A 53 12.61 6.27 1.66
CA PRO A 53 11.89 6.54 0.42
C PRO A 53 11.20 5.32 -0.19
N MET A 54 11.83 4.14 -0.12
CA MET A 54 11.24 2.90 -0.64
C MET A 54 9.99 2.51 0.16
N ILE A 55 10.07 2.59 1.50
CA ILE A 55 8.94 2.31 2.38
C ILE A 55 7.81 3.32 2.13
N LYS A 56 8.15 4.61 1.95
CA LYS A 56 7.18 5.66 1.61
C LYS A 56 6.41 5.32 0.34
N THR A 57 7.09 4.87 -0.71
CA THR A 57 6.44 4.47 -1.97
C THR A 57 5.55 3.26 -1.78
N CYS A 58 5.98 2.22 -1.05
CA CYS A 58 5.15 1.05 -0.75
C CYS A 58 3.89 1.44 0.04
N ALA A 59 4.02 2.24 1.10
CA ALA A 59 2.88 2.71 1.88
C ALA A 59 1.90 3.54 1.02
N ALA A 60 2.43 4.38 0.12
CA ALA A 60 1.61 5.17 -0.79
C ALA A 60 0.83 4.28 -1.78
N LEU A 61 1.45 3.23 -2.31
CA LEU A 61 0.78 2.30 -3.22
C LEU A 61 -0.35 1.54 -2.54
N TYR A 62 -0.08 0.97 -1.36
CA TYR A 62 -1.11 0.25 -0.63
C TYR A 62 -2.26 1.15 -0.15
N LEU A 63 -1.96 2.37 0.31
CA LEU A 63 -3.00 3.36 0.58
C LEU A 63 -3.80 3.66 -0.69
N GLY A 64 -3.14 3.81 -1.83
CA GLY A 64 -3.78 4.03 -3.13
C GLY A 64 -4.77 2.92 -3.48
N CYS A 65 -4.40 1.66 -3.26
CA CYS A 65 -5.29 0.51 -3.45
C CYS A 65 -6.52 0.58 -2.54
N ILE A 66 -6.35 0.92 -1.26
CA ILE A 66 -7.49 1.06 -0.32
C ILE A 66 -8.40 2.20 -0.76
N LEU A 67 -7.83 3.36 -1.10
CA LEU A 67 -8.60 4.54 -1.54
C LEU A 67 -9.37 4.26 -2.83
N TRP A 68 -8.77 3.52 -3.78
CA TRP A 68 -9.47 3.08 -4.98
C TRP A 68 -10.63 2.13 -4.66
N GLY A 69 -10.41 1.15 -3.78
CA GLY A 69 -11.48 0.27 -3.29
C GLY A 69 -12.62 1.04 -2.63
N CYS A 70 -12.29 2.03 -1.79
CA CYS A 70 -13.27 2.94 -1.19
C CYS A 70 -14.05 3.72 -2.25
N TYR A 71 -13.36 4.31 -3.23
CA TYR A 71 -14.02 5.01 -4.32
C TYR A 71 -15.01 4.10 -5.05
N LEU A 72 -14.58 2.90 -5.49
CA LEU A 72 -15.44 1.96 -6.20
C LEU A 72 -16.66 1.55 -5.37
N TYR A 73 -16.45 1.14 -4.13
CA TYR A 73 -17.53 0.69 -3.25
C TYR A 73 -18.57 1.79 -3.01
N TYR A 74 -18.14 2.98 -2.60
CA TYR A 74 -19.07 4.05 -2.21
C TYR A 74 -19.68 4.79 -3.41
N LYS A 75 -18.94 4.95 -4.52
CA LYS A 75 -19.47 5.60 -5.74
C LYS A 75 -20.59 4.79 -6.36
N TYR A 76 -20.47 3.46 -6.34
CA TYR A 76 -21.37 2.54 -7.03
C TYR A 76 -22.26 1.74 -6.06
N LYS A 77 -22.42 2.19 -4.81
CA LYS A 77 -23.23 1.49 -3.79
C LYS A 77 -24.69 1.28 -4.19
N ASP A 78 -25.27 2.23 -4.93
CA ASP A 78 -26.67 2.20 -5.39
C ASP A 78 -26.80 1.73 -6.85
N ASN A 79 -25.67 1.46 -7.53
CA ASN A 79 -25.61 1.03 -8.92
C ASN A 79 -24.33 0.21 -9.16
N THR A 80 -24.32 -1.00 -8.63
CA THR A 80 -23.19 -1.94 -8.66
C THR A 80 -22.63 -2.11 -10.06
N LYS A 81 -21.30 -2.09 -10.19
CA LYS A 81 -20.58 -2.29 -11.46
C LYS A 81 -19.80 -3.59 -11.43
N GLU A 82 -19.70 -4.26 -12.58
CA GLU A 82 -18.74 -5.34 -12.77
C GLU A 82 -17.30 -4.80 -12.73
N ILE A 83 -16.42 -5.53 -12.06
CA ILE A 83 -14.98 -5.27 -12.03
C ILE A 83 -14.31 -6.08 -13.13
N GLN A 84 -13.48 -5.43 -13.95
CA GLN A 84 -12.67 -6.08 -14.99
C GLN A 84 -11.18 -6.03 -14.67
N ASP A 85 -10.42 -6.88 -15.35
CA ASP A 85 -8.96 -6.96 -15.27
C ASP A 85 -8.42 -7.20 -13.84
N ASN A 86 -9.10 -8.04 -13.06
CA ASN A 86 -8.66 -8.45 -11.73
C ASN A 86 -7.61 -9.59 -11.82
N PRO A 87 -6.31 -9.32 -11.63
CA PRO A 87 -5.27 -10.35 -11.74
C PRO A 87 -5.34 -11.39 -10.63
N ALA A 88 -5.96 -11.08 -9.48
CA ALA A 88 -6.08 -12.01 -8.37
C ALA A 88 -7.04 -13.17 -8.69
N LYS A 89 -8.03 -12.92 -9.55
CA LYS A 89 -8.99 -13.92 -10.01
C LYS A 89 -8.37 -14.93 -10.98
N GLU A 90 -7.47 -14.45 -11.84
CA GLU A 90 -6.80 -15.27 -12.87
C GLU A 90 -5.57 -16.02 -12.33
N ALA A 91 -5.16 -15.78 -11.09
CA ALA A 91 -3.97 -16.40 -10.52
C ALA A 91 -4.22 -17.89 -10.15
N ASP A 92 -3.34 -18.78 -10.61
CA ASP A 92 -3.39 -20.21 -10.27
C ASP A 92 -3.17 -20.47 -8.76
N ILE A 93 -2.42 -19.58 -8.09
CA ILE A 93 -2.07 -19.65 -6.67
C ILE A 93 -2.62 -18.42 -5.96
N ASN A 94 -3.05 -18.57 -4.69
CA ASN A 94 -3.53 -17.45 -3.89
C ASN A 94 -2.47 -16.34 -3.88
N PRO A 95 -2.81 -15.10 -4.27
CA PRO A 95 -1.88 -13.99 -4.18
C PRO A 95 -1.38 -13.81 -2.74
N VAL A 96 -0.06 -13.73 -2.59
CA VAL A 96 0.64 -13.66 -1.29
C VAL A 96 0.72 -12.23 -0.74
N PHE A 97 -0.33 -11.45 -0.94
CA PHE A 97 -0.36 -10.04 -0.53
C PHE A 97 -0.16 -9.90 1.00
N LYS A 98 -0.78 -10.81 1.77
CA LYS A 98 -0.68 -10.79 3.22
C LYS A 98 0.74 -11.09 3.70
N GLU A 99 1.38 -12.10 3.12
CA GLU A 99 2.75 -12.49 3.45
C GLU A 99 3.76 -11.39 3.10
N GLU A 100 3.56 -10.70 1.98
CA GLU A 100 4.36 -9.53 1.61
C GLU A 100 4.25 -8.42 2.65
N ILE A 101 3.04 -8.11 3.11
CA ILE A 101 2.82 -7.08 4.13
C ILE A 101 3.38 -7.51 5.50
N ASP A 102 3.18 -8.77 5.88
CA ASP A 102 3.76 -9.34 7.11
C ASP A 102 5.29 -9.28 7.06
N PHE A 103 5.89 -9.53 5.89
CA PHE A 103 7.32 -9.36 5.66
C PHE A 103 7.77 -7.91 5.83
N ILE A 104 7.05 -6.94 5.25
CA ILE A 104 7.35 -5.52 5.40
C ILE A 104 7.31 -5.12 6.88
N LEU A 105 6.21 -5.43 7.59
CA LEU A 105 6.03 -5.09 9.00
C LEU A 105 7.12 -5.70 9.89
N ALA A 106 7.47 -6.97 9.66
CA ALA A 106 8.54 -7.64 10.40
C ALA A 106 9.91 -6.98 10.16
N ASN A 107 10.19 -6.51 8.95
CA ASN A 107 11.43 -5.79 8.66
C ASN A 107 11.45 -4.38 9.26
N LEU A 108 10.32 -3.67 9.30
CA LEU A 108 10.23 -2.38 9.98
C LEU A 108 10.53 -2.51 11.49
N GLU A 109 10.04 -3.56 12.13
CA GLU A 109 10.37 -3.84 13.54
C GLU A 109 11.87 -4.11 13.74
N LYS A 110 12.50 -4.87 12.83
CA LYS A 110 13.95 -5.11 12.85
C LYS A 110 14.74 -3.81 12.65
N LEU A 111 14.30 -2.95 11.73
CA LEU A 111 14.93 -1.65 11.48
C LEU A 111 14.81 -0.72 12.69
N ASP A 112 13.67 -0.71 13.38
CA ASP A 112 13.51 0.07 14.61
C ASP A 112 14.44 -0.41 15.74
N LYS A 113 14.49 -1.72 15.98
CA LYS A 113 15.44 -2.31 16.94
C LYS A 113 16.89 -1.98 16.58
N ALA A 114 17.25 -2.06 15.30
CA ALA A 114 18.58 -1.71 14.82
C ALA A 114 18.88 -0.22 15.00
N SER A 115 17.91 0.67 14.74
CA SER A 115 18.08 2.11 14.95
C SER A 115 18.31 2.46 16.42
N VAL A 116 17.53 1.86 17.32
CA VAL A 116 17.73 2.03 18.77
C VAL A 116 19.12 1.55 19.17
N TYR A 117 19.56 0.41 18.66
CA TYR A 117 20.86 -0.16 18.97
C TYR A 117 22.05 0.65 18.42
N TYR A 118 22.04 1.02 17.14
CA TYR A 118 23.18 1.69 16.50
C TYR A 118 23.18 3.22 16.68
N LEU A 119 22.00 3.83 16.73
CA LEU A 119 21.83 5.29 16.69
C LEU A 119 21.27 5.87 17.99
N ASN A 120 20.87 5.04 18.95
CA ASN A 120 20.24 5.44 20.21
C ASN A 120 18.99 6.31 19.99
N ARG A 121 18.19 5.96 18.98
CA ARG A 121 16.91 6.61 18.67
C ARG A 121 16.00 5.68 17.85
N PRO A 122 14.68 5.90 17.86
CA PRO A 122 13.76 5.20 16.96
C PRO A 122 14.13 5.39 15.48
N PHE A 123 13.71 4.43 14.66
CA PHE A 123 13.83 4.52 13.21
C PHE A 123 12.97 5.66 12.67
N ARG A 124 13.54 6.47 11.76
CA ARG A 124 12.87 7.68 11.26
C ARG A 124 11.88 7.36 10.15
N ILE A 125 10.68 6.97 10.56
CA ILE A 125 9.54 6.76 9.67
C ILE A 125 8.28 7.42 10.23
N ASP A 126 7.40 7.89 9.35
CA ASP A 126 6.06 8.33 9.73
C ASP A 126 5.22 7.13 10.18
N LYS A 127 4.66 7.20 11.39
CA LYS A 127 3.85 6.11 11.95
C LYS A 127 2.61 5.82 11.10
N ARG A 128 2.06 6.81 10.39
CA ARG A 128 0.92 6.60 9.49
C ARG A 128 1.21 5.58 8.39
N MET A 129 2.47 5.50 7.93
CA MET A 129 2.86 4.49 6.95
C MET A 129 2.74 3.07 7.50
N ILE A 130 3.05 2.88 8.79
CA ILE A 130 2.89 1.58 9.47
C ILE A 130 1.40 1.21 9.55
N ASP A 131 0.55 2.18 9.84
CA ASP A 131 -0.88 1.95 9.94
C ASP A 131 -1.48 1.64 8.56
N TYR A 132 -1.05 2.30 7.48
CA TYR A 132 -1.46 1.95 6.11
C TYR A 132 -1.07 0.51 5.72
N PHE A 133 0.08 0.00 6.16
CA PHE A 133 0.42 -1.42 5.95
C PHE A 133 -0.58 -2.34 6.67
N LYS A 134 -0.94 -2.03 7.92
CA LYS A 134 -1.92 -2.83 8.67
C LYS A 134 -3.32 -2.74 8.06
N ASP A 135 -3.74 -1.55 7.64
CA ASP A 135 -5.03 -1.34 6.99
C ASP A 135 -5.11 -2.11 5.66
N TYR A 136 -4.03 -2.12 4.88
CA TYR A 136 -3.99 -2.89 3.64
C TYR A 136 -4.00 -4.40 3.91
N ARG A 137 -3.34 -4.86 4.97
CA ARG A 137 -3.39 -6.26 5.42
C ARG A 137 -4.82 -6.66 5.79
N GLU A 138 -5.53 -5.83 6.54
CA GLU A 138 -6.95 -6.04 6.87
C GLU A 138 -7.79 -6.05 5.58
N PHE A 139 -7.54 -5.13 4.65
CA PHE A 139 -8.24 -5.06 3.37
C PHE A 139 -8.10 -6.35 2.56
N VAL A 140 -6.88 -6.89 2.45
CA VAL A 140 -6.62 -8.18 1.81
C VAL A 140 -7.39 -9.33 2.50
N GLU A 141 -7.38 -9.38 3.83
CA GLU A 141 -8.09 -10.42 4.60
C GLU A 141 -9.61 -10.35 4.43
N LEU A 142 -10.19 -9.14 4.53
CA LEU A 142 -11.63 -8.93 4.37
C LEU A 142 -12.14 -9.36 2.99
N ASN A 143 -11.31 -9.17 1.96
CA ASN A 143 -11.64 -9.42 0.56
C ASN A 143 -11.09 -10.74 0.02
N ASN A 144 -10.64 -11.67 0.88
CA ASN A 144 -10.14 -12.99 0.48
C ASN A 144 -9.06 -12.90 -0.62
N SER A 145 -8.05 -12.05 -0.41
CA SER A 145 -7.00 -11.73 -1.39
C SER A 145 -7.56 -11.29 -2.76
N PHE A 146 -8.73 -10.66 -2.76
CA PHE A 146 -9.42 -10.11 -3.92
C PHE A 146 -9.87 -11.12 -4.98
N ARG A 147 -9.86 -12.43 -4.67
CA ARG A 147 -10.18 -13.51 -5.64
C ARG A 147 -11.63 -13.54 -6.09
N GLU A 148 -12.52 -13.16 -5.20
CA GLU A 148 -13.97 -13.26 -5.38
C GLU A 148 -14.61 -11.87 -5.59
N LEU A 149 -13.80 -10.90 -6.04
CA LEU A 149 -14.29 -9.56 -6.39
C LEU A 149 -14.75 -9.53 -7.85
N ASP A 150 -16.03 -9.82 -8.06
CA ASP A 150 -16.70 -9.73 -9.37
C ASP A 150 -17.32 -8.35 -9.59
N THR A 151 -17.78 -7.72 -8.53
CA THR A 151 -18.50 -6.44 -8.58
C THR A 151 -18.06 -5.48 -7.48
N THR A 152 -18.39 -4.20 -7.66
CA THR A 152 -18.09 -3.15 -6.65
C THR A 152 -18.80 -3.38 -5.31
N ALA A 153 -19.87 -4.18 -5.27
CA ALA A 153 -20.58 -4.51 -4.04
C ALA A 153 -19.87 -5.59 -3.21
N ASP A 154 -18.99 -6.38 -3.82
CA ASP A 154 -18.24 -7.45 -3.15
C ASP A 154 -17.08 -6.88 -2.29
N ILE A 155 -16.68 -5.63 -2.57
CA ILE A 155 -15.59 -4.95 -1.87
C ILE A 155 -15.99 -4.70 -0.41
N LYS A 156 -15.15 -5.17 0.51
CA LYS A 156 -15.27 -4.92 1.95
C LYS A 156 -14.21 -3.91 2.40
N ILE A 157 -14.66 -2.82 3.00
CA ILE A 157 -13.79 -1.70 3.39
C ILE A 157 -13.28 -1.88 4.83
N PRO A 158 -11.97 -1.66 5.11
CA PRO A 158 -11.43 -1.68 6.46
C PRO A 158 -12.10 -0.64 7.37
N ALA A 159 -12.15 -0.92 8.67
CA ALA A 159 -12.84 -0.04 9.63
C ALA A 159 -12.29 1.39 9.65
N SER A 160 -10.97 1.55 9.50
CA SER A 160 -10.28 2.85 9.44
C SER A 160 -10.73 3.74 8.28
N PHE A 161 -11.34 3.16 7.23
CA PHE A 161 -11.81 3.86 6.04
C PHE A 161 -13.35 3.93 5.94
N ALA A 162 -14.08 3.53 6.99
CA ALA A 162 -15.54 3.56 7.01
C ALA A 162 -16.12 5.00 6.92
N TYR A 163 -15.32 6.05 7.18
CA TYR A 163 -15.75 7.45 7.07
C TYR A 163 -16.11 7.88 5.64
N PHE A 164 -15.68 7.13 4.62
CA PHE A 164 -16.07 7.39 3.23
C PHE A 164 -17.57 7.22 2.97
N LYS A 165 -18.32 6.53 3.83
CA LYS A 165 -19.79 6.45 3.76
C LYS A 165 -20.47 7.83 3.82
N ASP A 166 -19.80 8.79 4.44
CA ASP A 166 -20.27 10.15 4.65
C ASP A 166 -19.79 11.12 3.54
N TYR A 167 -19.07 10.61 2.53
CA TYR A 167 -18.65 11.41 1.37
C TYR A 167 -19.81 11.62 0.41
N THR A 168 -19.91 12.83 -0.14
CA THR A 168 -20.84 13.14 -1.22
C THR A 168 -20.31 12.61 -2.55
N PRO A 169 -21.17 12.44 -3.58
CA PRO A 169 -20.72 12.08 -4.93
C PRO A 169 -19.59 12.97 -5.46
N GLU A 170 -19.66 14.27 -5.20
CA GLU A 170 -18.66 15.25 -5.64
C GLU A 170 -17.31 15.00 -4.95
N LYS A 171 -17.29 14.69 -3.64
CA LYS A 171 -16.06 14.36 -2.93
C LYS A 171 -15.43 13.05 -3.42
N LEU A 172 -16.25 12.07 -3.81
CA LEU A 172 -15.75 10.83 -4.41
C LEU A 172 -15.15 11.09 -5.79
N ASP A 173 -15.76 11.97 -6.59
CA ASP A 173 -15.22 12.37 -7.89
C ASP A 173 -13.93 13.18 -7.75
N GLU A 174 -13.83 14.07 -6.75
CA GLU A 174 -12.58 14.75 -6.39
C GLU A 174 -11.48 13.77 -5.96
N LEU A 175 -11.82 12.73 -5.17
CA LEU A 175 -10.87 11.67 -4.82
C LEU A 175 -10.34 10.99 -6.08
N LYS A 176 -11.25 10.57 -6.97
CA LYS A 176 -10.85 9.92 -8.23
C LYS A 176 -9.94 10.82 -9.05
N GLN A 177 -10.29 12.10 -9.22
CA GLN A 177 -9.49 13.05 -9.99
C GLN A 177 -8.07 13.17 -9.42
N LYS A 178 -7.93 13.25 -8.09
CA LYS A 178 -6.62 13.30 -7.43
C LYS A 178 -5.82 12.00 -7.64
N ILE A 179 -6.47 10.85 -7.57
CA ILE A 179 -5.83 9.55 -7.85
C ILE A 179 -5.33 9.53 -9.30
N ASP A 180 -6.17 9.92 -10.26
CA ASP A 180 -5.83 9.96 -11.68
C ASP A 180 -4.62 10.88 -11.93
N GLU A 181 -4.64 12.12 -11.41
CA GLU A 181 -3.52 13.07 -11.53
C GLU A 181 -2.22 12.52 -10.94
N ILE A 182 -2.28 11.80 -9.83
CA ILE A 182 -1.10 11.19 -9.22
C ILE A 182 -0.55 10.07 -10.10
N ILE A 183 -1.43 9.23 -10.65
CA ILE A 183 -1.06 8.16 -11.57
C ILE A 183 -0.44 8.74 -12.86
N GLU A 184 -1.03 9.80 -13.41
CA GLU A 184 -0.54 10.48 -14.62
C GLU A 184 0.82 11.14 -14.40
N THR A 185 0.99 11.86 -13.29
CA THR A 185 2.25 12.56 -12.99
C THR A 185 3.35 11.66 -12.45
N GLY A 186 3.02 10.44 -12.03
CA GLY A 186 3.94 9.49 -11.43
C GLY A 186 4.42 9.86 -10.02
N ARG A 187 3.83 10.89 -9.39
CA ARG A 187 4.16 11.36 -8.04
C ARG A 187 3.39 10.59 -6.97
N VAL A 188 3.57 9.27 -6.96
CA VAL A 188 2.81 8.31 -6.14
C VAL A 188 2.79 8.67 -4.67
N GLU A 189 3.90 9.22 -4.16
CA GLU A 189 4.04 9.61 -2.76
C GLU A 189 2.99 10.64 -2.29
N LYS A 190 2.37 11.38 -3.22
CA LYS A 190 1.27 12.31 -2.92
C LYS A 190 -0.01 11.62 -2.48
N ILE A 191 -0.17 10.32 -2.74
CA ILE A 191 -1.31 9.55 -2.22
C ILE A 191 -1.38 9.63 -0.69
N LEU A 192 -0.22 9.75 -0.01
CA LEU A 192 -0.16 9.88 1.45
C LEU A 192 -0.80 11.16 1.98
N GLU A 193 -1.05 12.16 1.13
CA GLU A 193 -1.78 13.39 1.47
C GLU A 193 -3.31 13.21 1.42
N LEU A 194 -3.80 12.08 0.90
CA LEU A 194 -5.22 11.75 0.76
C LEU A 194 -5.73 10.79 1.84
N GLY A 195 -4.82 10.19 2.61
CA GLY A 195 -5.16 9.34 3.75
C GLY A 195 -5.60 10.15 4.98
N PRO A 196 -6.18 9.47 5.99
CA PRO A 196 -6.60 10.09 7.24
C PRO A 196 -5.44 10.66 8.10
#